data_AF-A0AA97D4E8-F1
#
_entry.id   AF-A0AA97D4E8-F1
#
_cell.length_a   1.000
_cell.length_b   1.000
_cell.length_c   1.000
_cell.angle_alpha   90.00
_cell.angle_beta   90.00
_cell.angle_gamma   90.00
#
_symmetry.space_group_name_H-M   'P 1'
#
loop_
_entity.id
_entity.type
_entity.pdbx_description
1 polymer ?
#
loop_
_entity_poly.entity_id
_entity_poly.type
_entity_poly.pdbx_seq_one_letter_code
_entity_poly.pdbx_strand_id
1 'polypeptide(L)'
;MSKITKILCGASLAMAASFSFNSMAADGATLYTAKLCQTCHGAEGKAPIMAQYPKLNGQNKEYLLAQMKDIKSGARSNGMAAAMKAMVANVSEEEMSAIADYLSQVK
;
A
#
# COMPACT_ATOMS: atom_id res chain seq x y z
N MET A 1 -35.86 63.86 8.39
CA MET A 1 -35.32 62.88 9.36
C MET A 1 -36.26 61.69 9.28
N SER A 2 -36.00 60.52 8.67
CA SER A 2 -34.84 59.61 8.58
C SER A 2 -34.95 58.85 7.23
N LYS A 3 -34.04 59.02 6.27
CA LYS A 3 -32.93 58.12 5.88
C LYS A 3 -33.27 56.61 5.67
N ILE A 4 -33.25 56.20 4.39
CA ILE A 4 -32.54 55.04 3.77
C ILE A 4 -33.09 53.62 4.10
N THR A 5 -33.78 52.93 3.18
CA THR A 5 -33.29 52.00 2.11
C THR A 5 -32.60 50.71 2.62
N LYS A 6 -33.01 49.56 2.02
CA LYS A 6 -32.34 48.24 1.87
C LYS A 6 -32.72 47.17 2.89
N ILE A 7 -33.69 46.33 2.54
CA ILE A 7 -33.74 44.93 3.01
C ILE A 7 -32.75 44.15 2.14
N LEU A 8 -31.63 43.80 2.78
CA LEU A 8 -30.48 43.14 2.21
C LEU A 8 -30.74 41.62 2.11
N CYS A 9 -30.28 41.03 1.01
CA CYS A 9 -30.04 39.59 0.90
C CYS A 9 -29.25 39.03 2.09
N GLY A 10 -29.52 37.76 2.41
CA GLY A 10 -28.46 36.79 2.70
C GLY A 10 -28.42 36.24 4.13
N ALA A 11 -28.64 34.94 4.25
CA ALA A 11 -27.62 33.99 4.73
C ALA A 11 -28.27 32.60 4.90
N SER A 12 -28.41 31.87 3.79
CA SER A 12 -28.58 30.41 3.86
C SER A 12 -27.24 29.85 4.33
N LEU A 13 -27.15 29.50 5.60
CA LEU A 13 -25.97 28.88 6.19
C LEU A 13 -25.86 27.44 5.66
N ALA A 14 -25.19 27.29 4.51
CA ALA A 14 -24.81 25.98 4.00
C ALA A 14 -23.73 25.40 4.93
N MET A 15 -24.12 24.49 5.81
CA MET A 15 -23.21 23.68 6.62
C MET A 15 -22.46 22.71 5.68
N ALA A 16 -21.33 23.15 5.15
CA ALA A 16 -20.43 22.27 4.41
C ALA A 16 -19.77 21.29 5.40
N ALA A 17 -20.32 20.08 5.51
CA ALA A 17 -19.65 18.98 6.18
C ALA A 17 -18.36 18.66 5.39
N SER A 18 -17.22 19.01 5.97
CA SER A 18 -15.92 18.59 5.45
C SER A 18 -15.80 17.08 5.63
N PHE A 19 -16.08 16.32 4.57
CA PHE A 19 -15.67 14.92 4.51
C PHE A 19 -14.16 14.89 4.32
N SER A 20 -13.43 14.66 5.41
CA SER A 20 -12.03 14.29 5.35
C SER A 20 -11.94 12.90 4.70
N PHE A 21 -11.56 12.85 3.42
CA PHE A 21 -11.07 11.63 2.80
C PHE A 21 -9.70 11.32 3.41
N ASN A 22 -9.67 10.70 4.59
CA ASN A 22 -8.47 10.00 5.01
C ASN A 22 -8.27 8.87 4.01
N SER A 23 -7.22 8.99 3.19
CA SER A 23 -6.75 7.90 2.35
C SER A 23 -6.36 6.75 3.30
N MET A 24 -7.29 5.84 3.57
CA MET A 24 -7.03 4.65 4.37
C MET A 24 -5.98 3.86 3.61
N ALA A 25 -4.73 3.90 4.07
CA ALA A 25 -3.69 3.02 3.55
C ALA A 25 -4.25 1.58 3.63
N ALA A 26 -4.26 0.88 2.50
CA ALA A 26 -4.81 -0.47 2.45
C ALA A 26 -4.01 -1.38 3.39
N ASP A 27 -4.74 -2.23 4.13
CA ASP A 27 -4.17 -3.16 5.09
C ASP A 27 -3.13 -4.10 4.42
N GLY A 28 -1.95 -4.22 5.03
CA GLY A 28 -0.82 -4.96 4.45
C GLY A 28 -1.10 -6.45 4.26
N ALA A 29 -1.87 -7.08 5.17
CA ALA A 29 -2.26 -8.47 5.04
C ALA A 29 -3.23 -8.67 3.85
N THR A 30 -4.23 -7.79 3.76
CA THR A 30 -5.19 -7.75 2.65
C THR A 30 -4.47 -7.55 1.31
N LEU A 31 -3.51 -6.62 1.25
CA LEU A 31 -2.69 -6.38 0.06
C LEU A 31 -1.85 -7.59 -0.32
N TYR A 32 -1.22 -8.26 0.65
CA TYR A 32 -0.41 -9.46 0.41
C TYR A 32 -1.22 -10.57 -0.28
N THR A 33 -2.48 -10.76 0.11
CA THR A 33 -3.41 -11.69 -0.54
C THR A 33 -3.91 -11.15 -1.89
N ALA A 34 -4.35 -9.89 -1.94
CA ALA A 34 -4.93 -9.28 -3.15
C ALA A 34 -3.93 -9.16 -4.32
N LYS A 35 -2.64 -8.96 -4.02
CA LYS A 35 -1.56 -8.93 -5.01
C LYS A 35 -0.97 -10.33 -5.29
N LEU A 36 -1.62 -11.39 -4.81
CA LEU A 36 -1.27 -12.78 -5.05
C LEU A 36 0.13 -13.18 -4.55
N CYS A 37 0.72 -12.44 -3.61
CA CYS A 37 2.07 -12.71 -3.09
C CYS A 37 2.15 -14.11 -2.45
N GLN A 38 1.08 -14.52 -1.77
CA GLN A 38 0.96 -15.81 -1.10
C GLN A 38 1.05 -17.02 -2.04
N THR A 39 0.79 -16.83 -3.35
CA THR A 39 0.81 -17.94 -4.32
C THR A 39 2.20 -18.56 -4.46
N CYS A 40 3.26 -17.75 -4.32
CA CYS A 40 4.64 -18.21 -4.39
C CYS A 40 5.29 -18.29 -3.01
N HIS A 41 5.02 -17.31 -2.14
CA HIS A 41 5.69 -17.16 -0.84
C HIS A 41 4.95 -17.84 0.32
N GLY A 42 3.77 -18.42 0.04
CA GLY A 42 2.95 -19.12 1.03
C GLY A 42 2.12 -18.17 1.89
N ALA A 43 1.24 -18.77 2.71
CA ALA A 43 0.46 -18.05 3.70
C ALA A 43 1.40 -17.28 4.65
N GLU A 44 1.12 -15.99 4.85
CA GLU A 44 1.90 -15.07 5.69
C GLU A 44 3.40 -14.98 5.29
N GLY A 45 3.82 -15.51 4.15
CA GLY A 45 5.23 -15.56 3.73
C GLY A 45 6.06 -16.67 4.42
N LYS A 46 5.42 -17.66 5.05
CA LYS A 46 6.07 -18.65 5.93
C LYS A 46 6.62 -19.88 5.22
N ALA A 47 5.88 -20.37 4.24
CA ALA A 47 6.13 -21.66 3.59
C ALA A 47 6.02 -21.48 2.07
N PRO A 48 7.10 -21.08 1.40
CA PRO A 48 7.10 -20.93 -0.06
C PRO A 48 6.80 -22.26 -0.76
N ILE A 49 6.15 -22.20 -1.91
CA ILE A 49 5.71 -23.41 -2.64
C ILE A 49 6.87 -24.19 -3.27
N MET A 50 8.02 -23.54 -3.44
CA MET A 50 9.25 -24.14 -3.97
C MET A 50 10.47 -23.56 -3.26
N ALA A 51 11.54 -24.35 -3.17
CA ALA A 51 12.74 -24.00 -2.42
C ALA A 51 13.50 -22.75 -2.96
N GLN A 52 13.31 -22.40 -4.23
CA GLN A 52 13.95 -21.23 -4.83
C GLN A 52 13.24 -19.92 -4.47
N TYR A 53 12.01 -19.98 -3.96
CA TYR A 53 11.30 -18.80 -3.46
C TYR A 53 11.66 -18.55 -2.00
N PRO A 54 12.00 -17.30 -1.63
CA PRO A 54 12.37 -17.00 -0.26
C PRO A 54 11.15 -17.03 0.67
N LYS A 55 11.38 -17.50 1.89
CA LYS A 55 10.55 -17.21 3.07
C LYS A 55 10.69 -15.71 3.40
N LEU A 56 9.56 -15.04 3.62
CA LEU A 56 9.52 -13.58 3.77
C LEU A 56 9.18 -13.11 5.19
N ASN A 57 8.48 -13.94 5.95
CA ASN A 57 7.92 -13.53 7.22
C ASN A 57 9.01 -13.29 8.29
N GLY A 58 8.82 -12.27 9.12
CA GLY A 58 9.74 -11.88 10.18
C GLY A 58 11.01 -11.21 9.66
N GLN A 59 11.09 -10.93 8.36
CA GLN A 59 12.18 -10.18 7.76
C GLN A 59 12.06 -8.69 8.09
N ASN A 60 13.19 -8.00 8.12
CA ASN A 60 13.22 -6.56 8.33
C ASN A 60 12.38 -5.81 7.26
N LYS A 61 11.55 -4.86 7.70
CA LYS A 61 10.64 -4.07 6.85
C LYS A 61 11.39 -3.30 5.77
N GLU A 62 12.43 -2.56 6.16
CA GLU A 62 13.21 -1.72 5.24
C GLU A 62 13.88 -2.58 4.16
N TYR A 63 14.38 -3.76 4.53
CA TYR A 63 14.92 -4.72 3.60
C TYR A 63 13.86 -5.21 2.60
N LEU A 64 12.69 -5.65 3.06
CA LEU A 64 11.60 -6.10 2.19
C LEU A 64 11.17 -5.00 1.20
N LEU A 65 11.01 -3.77 1.68
CA LEU A 65 10.68 -2.62 0.85
C LEU A 65 11.77 -2.37 -0.20
N ALA A 66 13.05 -2.33 0.21
CA ALA A 66 14.17 -2.13 -0.70
C ALA A 66 14.21 -3.22 -1.79
N GLN A 67 14.01 -4.50 -1.42
CA GLN A 67 14.00 -5.60 -2.39
C GLN A 67 12.86 -5.46 -3.41
N MET A 68 11.66 -5.07 -2.98
CA MET A 68 10.54 -4.84 -3.92
C MET A 68 10.83 -3.68 -4.87
N LYS A 69 11.42 -2.57 -4.37
CA LYS A 69 11.80 -1.42 -5.21
C LYS A 69 12.91 -1.77 -6.20
N ASP A 70 13.93 -2.50 -5.76
CA ASP A 70 15.05 -2.92 -6.61
C ASP A 70 14.61 -3.87 -7.71
N ILE A 71 13.71 -4.81 -7.39
CA ILE A 71 13.15 -5.74 -8.38
C ILE A 71 12.26 -4.99 -9.37
N LYS A 72 11.41 -4.07 -8.90
CA LYS A 72 10.53 -3.26 -9.76
C LYS A 72 11.32 -2.38 -10.72
N SER A 73 12.34 -1.69 -10.24
CA SER A 73 13.22 -0.83 -11.07
C SER A 73 14.11 -1.67 -12.00
N GLY A 74 14.43 -2.90 -11.61
CA GLY A 74 15.38 -3.77 -12.31
C GLY A 74 16.81 -3.64 -11.80
N ALA A 75 17.06 -2.85 -10.74
CA ALA A 75 18.35 -2.83 -10.04
C ALA A 75 18.73 -4.23 -9.50
N ARG A 76 17.72 -5.03 -9.10
CA ARG A 76 17.87 -6.45 -8.81
C ARG A 76 17.29 -7.29 -9.95
N SER A 77 18.14 -8.08 -10.60
CA SER A 77 17.79 -8.91 -11.77
C SER A 77 18.29 -10.36 -11.69
N ASN A 78 18.74 -10.81 -10.51
CA ASN A 78 19.27 -12.15 -10.28
C ASN A 78 18.21 -13.17 -9.80
N GLY A 79 18.49 -14.47 -9.99
CA GLY A 79 17.63 -15.55 -9.50
C GLY A 79 16.18 -15.43 -9.98
N MET A 80 15.22 -15.55 -9.05
CA MET A 80 13.79 -15.44 -9.36
C MET A 80 13.27 -13.99 -9.48
N ALA A 81 14.16 -12.99 -9.53
CA ALA A 81 13.76 -11.58 -9.66
C ALA A 81 12.96 -11.30 -10.95
N ALA A 82 13.24 -12.02 -12.04
CA ALA A 82 12.47 -11.88 -13.28
C ALA A 82 10.98 -12.24 -13.10
N ALA A 83 10.67 -13.32 -12.37
CA ALA A 83 9.31 -13.70 -12.04
C ALA A 83 8.67 -12.68 -11.08
N MET A 84 9.39 -12.24 -10.06
CA MET A 84 8.88 -11.26 -9.09
C MET A 84 8.66 -9.88 -9.71
N LYS A 85 9.45 -9.48 -10.72
CA LYS A 85 9.33 -8.18 -11.41
C LYS A 85 7.96 -7.98 -12.03
N ALA A 86 7.39 -9.03 -12.63
CA ALA A 86 6.03 -8.99 -13.16
C ALA A 86 4.99 -8.77 -12.06
N MET A 87 5.19 -9.39 -10.89
CA MET A 87 4.27 -9.27 -9.75
C MET A 87 4.28 -7.87 -9.15
N VAL A 88 5.45 -7.26 -8.98
CA VAL A 88 5.58 -5.93 -8.35
C VAL A 88 5.35 -4.76 -9.31
N ALA A 89 5.20 -5.00 -10.62
CA ALA A 89 5.02 -3.95 -11.62
C ALA A 89 3.83 -3.02 -11.30
N ASN A 90 2.71 -3.59 -10.85
CA ASN A 90 1.47 -2.88 -10.51
C ASN A 90 1.22 -2.74 -9.00
N VAL A 91 2.28 -2.79 -8.20
CA VAL A 91 2.23 -2.52 -6.75
C VAL A 91 2.80 -1.12 -6.52
N SER A 92 2.04 -0.21 -5.92
CA SER A 92 2.53 1.13 -5.60
C SER A 92 3.58 1.09 -4.48
N GLU A 93 4.34 2.16 -4.30
CA GLU A 93 5.33 2.21 -3.21
C GLU A 93 4.65 2.17 -1.82
N GLU A 94 3.49 2.80 -1.69
CA GLU A 94 2.66 2.77 -0.48
C GLU A 94 2.17 1.35 -0.19
N GLU A 95 1.69 0.64 -1.21
CA GLU A 95 1.29 -0.76 -1.08
C GLU A 95 2.48 -1.66 -0.71
N MET A 96 3.66 -1.44 -1.32
CA MET A 96 4.90 -2.15 -0.95
C MET A 96 5.26 -1.93 0.52
N SER A 97 5.18 -0.69 0.99
CA SER A 97 5.47 -0.34 2.38
C SER A 97 4.51 -1.04 3.34
N ALA A 98 3.21 -1.07 3.02
CA ALA A 98 2.21 -1.77 3.81
C ALA A 98 2.43 -3.29 3.84
N ILE A 99 2.73 -3.91 2.69
CA ILE A 99 3.06 -5.35 2.60
C ILE A 99 4.32 -5.66 3.40
N ALA A 100 5.37 -4.84 3.29
CA ALA A 100 6.62 -5.02 4.02
C ALA A 100 6.43 -4.90 5.53
N ASP A 101 5.60 -3.94 5.98
CA ASP A 101 5.26 -3.77 7.39
C ASP A 101 4.57 -5.02 7.94
N TYR A 102 3.54 -5.50 7.25
CA TYR A 102 2.82 -6.72 7.59
C TYR A 102 3.77 -7.92 7.70
N LEU A 103 4.56 -8.18 6.66
CA LEU A 103 5.48 -9.33 6.61
C LEU A 103 6.55 -9.28 7.71
N SER A 104 6.96 -8.08 8.14
CA SER A 104 7.93 -7.93 9.24
C SER A 104 7.37 -8.33 10.61
N GLN A 105 6.05 -8.27 10.78
CA GLN A 105 5.38 -8.53 12.06
C GLN A 105 4.96 -10.00 12.23
N VAL A 106 4.76 -10.74 11.13
CA VAL A 106 4.38 -12.15 11.15
C VAL A 106 5.59 -13.08 11.33
N LYS A 107 5.60 -13.94 12.36
CA LYS A 107 6.70 -14.86 12.71
C LYS A 107 6.38 -16.33 12.43
#